data_AF-A0A6B2UTC1-F1
#
_entry.id   AF-A0A6B2UTC1-F1
#
_cell.length_a   1.000
_cell.length_b   1.000
_cell.length_c   1.000
_cell.angle_alpha   90.00
_cell.angle_beta   90.00
_cell.angle_gamma   90.00
#
_symmetry.space_group_name_H-M   'P 1'
#
loop_
_entity.id
_entity.type
_entity.pdbx_description
1 polymer ?
#
loop_
_entity_poly.entity_id
_entity_poly.type
_entity_poly.pdbx_seq_one_letter_code
_entity_poly.pdbx_strand_id
1 'polypeptide(L)'
;MGPKNSTAPVHDRTKAGDSASPAGRLWDSASAYDSSVTSLADFHKWFDQQRTESHYAVERIPLSALSGWHSAPESGDLVHESGGFFSVSGLRVRTDFGRLRQWTQPVIVQPEIGLLGLLVKEFDGIPHFLMQAKMEPGNLNLVQLSPTVQATRSNFTGVHRGRGVSYLEYFIGPRRGTVLADSLQSEQGWWFLHKGNRNMVVETAEEVPLRPGFRWLTLRQLGELLREDHLVNMDSRTVLATLPLGPPGPRSAGGAGGDALRHSLMRSHTPGEASLHSFQEVLTLLTEARSRYRLEQRQVPLREVLDEGRWQRTDSGIARPDGRYFSVVGVDVHARRREVARWSQPLIAPVAGLSGLLVKRVNGVLHVLLHTRVEAGTLRVCEFAPTVQCSPAPHGQDASAHRSPFLEHLLSAPADRVRYDTELSEEGGRFLHAATRYLIVEAGDEVAVTEPPDHCWLTLRQVAALLRHGNYLNVQARTLVACANLALTARN
;
A
#
# COMPACT_ATOMS: atom_id res chain seq x y z
N MET A 1 9.76 -56.22 24.30
CA MET A 1 9.56 -54.78 24.54
C MET A 1 9.68 -54.07 23.20
N GLY A 2 8.58 -53.56 22.68
CA GLY A 2 8.54 -52.73 21.46
C GLY A 2 7.49 -51.63 21.67
N PRO A 3 7.77 -50.36 21.33
CA PRO A 3 6.88 -49.27 21.65
C PRO A 3 5.66 -49.29 20.73
N LYS A 4 4.47 -49.24 21.33
CA LYS A 4 3.19 -49.02 20.64
C LYS A 4 3.10 -47.55 20.27
N ASN A 5 3.14 -47.24 18.98
CA ASN A 5 2.73 -45.94 18.45
C ASN A 5 1.20 -45.84 18.51
N SER A 6 0.70 -45.00 19.42
CA SER A 6 -0.69 -44.54 19.43
C SER A 6 -0.81 -43.33 18.51
N THR A 7 -1.44 -43.52 17.36
CA THR A 7 -1.90 -42.45 16.48
C THR A 7 -3.20 -41.90 17.04
N ALA A 8 -3.16 -40.68 17.57
CA ALA A 8 -4.37 -39.92 17.89
C ALA A 8 -5.06 -39.48 16.59
N PRO A 9 -6.39 -39.62 16.45
CA PRO A 9 -7.09 -39.14 15.27
C PRO A 9 -7.14 -37.61 15.27
N VAL A 10 -6.75 -37.03 14.14
CA VAL A 10 -6.99 -35.61 13.82
C VAL A 10 -8.51 -35.43 13.75
N HIS A 11 -9.08 -34.74 14.72
CA HIS A 11 -10.48 -34.34 14.69
C HIS A 11 -10.70 -33.32 13.57
N ASP A 12 -11.24 -33.80 12.46
CA ASP A 12 -11.93 -33.00 11.45
C ASP A 12 -13.12 -32.28 12.13
N ARG A 13 -12.95 -30.99 12.42
CA ARG A 13 -14.03 -30.12 12.88
C ARG A 13 -14.79 -29.59 11.67
N THR A 14 -15.60 -30.45 11.06
CA THR A 14 -16.66 -30.01 10.16
C THR A 14 -18.00 -30.51 10.68
N LYS A 15 -18.58 -29.75 11.62
CA LYS A 15 -20.02 -29.38 11.70
C LYS A 15 -20.37 -28.76 13.06
N ALA A 16 -20.88 -27.52 13.03
CA ALA A 16 -22.18 -27.09 13.56
C ALA A 16 -22.18 -25.59 13.90
N GLY A 17 -23.17 -24.86 13.39
CA GLY A 17 -23.51 -23.49 13.81
C GLY A 17 -23.47 -22.50 12.65
N ASP A 18 -24.60 -21.84 12.43
CA ASP A 18 -24.96 -20.83 11.43
C ASP A 18 -24.11 -19.54 11.47
N SER A 19 -22.78 -19.70 11.56
CA SER A 19 -21.82 -18.60 11.54
C SER A 19 -21.39 -18.36 10.08
N ALA A 20 -21.66 -17.16 9.58
CA ALA A 20 -21.14 -16.74 8.29
C ALA A 20 -19.61 -16.93 8.27
N SER A 21 -19.06 -17.41 7.14
CA SER A 21 -17.61 -17.51 6.99
C SER A 21 -16.95 -16.15 7.31
N PRO A 22 -15.68 -16.11 7.80
CA PRO A 22 -15.00 -14.83 8.06
C PRO A 22 -15.09 -13.86 6.88
N ALA A 23 -15.03 -14.39 5.65
CA ALA A 23 -15.27 -13.66 4.41
C ALA A 23 -16.69 -13.04 4.30
N GLY A 24 -17.74 -13.80 4.63
CA GLY A 24 -19.12 -13.32 4.61
C GLY A 24 -19.35 -12.15 5.57
N ARG A 25 -18.74 -12.18 6.76
CA ARG A 25 -18.85 -11.09 7.76
C ARG A 25 -18.20 -9.78 7.30
N LEU A 26 -17.15 -9.85 6.48
CA LEU A 26 -16.53 -8.65 5.90
C LEU A 26 -17.48 -7.94 4.93
N TRP A 27 -18.33 -8.68 4.21
CA TRP A 27 -19.35 -8.07 3.34
C TRP A 27 -20.46 -7.36 4.12
N ASP A 28 -20.81 -7.87 5.30
CA ASP A 28 -21.75 -7.21 6.20
C ASP A 28 -21.14 -5.88 6.71
N SER A 29 -19.86 -5.89 7.10
CA SER A 29 -19.11 -4.66 7.44
C SER A 29 -18.99 -3.68 6.25
N ALA A 30 -18.80 -4.20 5.03
CA ALA A 30 -18.75 -3.41 3.80
C ALA A 30 -20.13 -2.91 3.35
N SER A 31 -21.21 -3.28 4.04
CA SER A 31 -22.57 -2.77 3.80
C SER A 31 -23.08 -1.88 4.93
N ALA A 32 -22.42 -1.87 6.10
CA ALA A 32 -22.77 -1.06 7.26
C ALA A 32 -22.26 0.39 7.15
N TYR A 33 -23.05 1.25 6.48
CA TYR A 33 -22.70 2.66 6.18
C TYR A 33 -22.29 3.46 7.41
N ASP A 34 -22.98 3.23 8.52
CA ASP A 34 -22.70 3.90 9.77
C ASP A 34 -22.67 2.90 10.93
N SER A 35 -22.19 3.35 12.10
CA SER A 35 -22.05 2.49 13.28
C SER A 35 -22.42 3.22 14.57
N SER A 36 -23.06 2.49 15.47
CA SER A 36 -23.31 2.91 16.86
C SER A 36 -22.01 3.07 17.67
N VAL A 37 -20.92 2.41 17.24
CA VAL A 37 -19.60 2.50 17.89
C VAL A 37 -18.94 3.84 17.59
N THR A 38 -19.00 4.29 16.35
CA THR A 38 -18.49 5.59 15.90
C THR A 38 -19.22 5.94 14.62
N SER A 39 -19.99 7.03 14.63
CA SER A 39 -20.63 7.50 13.40
C SER A 39 -19.60 8.14 12.46
N LEU A 40 -19.86 8.19 11.15
CA LEU A 40 -18.99 8.93 10.21
C LEU A 40 -18.86 10.41 10.59
N ALA A 41 -19.96 11.03 11.01
CA ALA A 41 -19.94 12.43 11.46
C ALA A 41 -19.06 12.62 12.71
N ASP A 42 -19.16 11.72 13.68
CA ASP A 42 -18.31 11.75 14.88
C ASP A 42 -16.85 11.46 14.54
N PHE A 43 -16.58 10.58 13.57
CA PHE A 43 -15.25 10.33 13.06
C PHE A 43 -14.64 11.61 12.47
N HIS A 44 -15.33 12.32 11.57
CA HIS A 44 -14.81 13.55 10.97
C HIS A 44 -14.51 14.61 12.02
N LYS A 45 -15.46 14.84 12.95
CA LYS A 45 -15.26 15.77 14.05
C LYS A 45 -14.04 15.39 14.90
N TRP A 46 -13.90 14.11 15.24
CA TRP A 46 -12.75 13.61 15.99
C TRP A 46 -11.45 13.78 15.21
N PHE A 47 -11.44 13.49 13.92
CA PHE A 47 -10.24 13.53 13.09
C PHE A 47 -9.76 14.97 12.85
N ASP A 48 -10.68 15.91 12.68
CA ASP A 48 -10.37 17.34 12.60
C ASP A 48 -9.81 17.88 13.92
N GLN A 49 -10.31 17.39 15.06
CA GLN A 49 -9.70 17.66 16.37
C GLN A 49 -8.27 17.11 16.44
N GLN A 50 -8.03 15.87 15.98
CA GLN A 50 -6.69 15.30 15.94
C GLN A 50 -5.72 16.12 15.07
N ARG A 51 -6.20 16.72 13.97
CA ARG A 51 -5.40 17.58 13.10
C ARG A 51 -5.08 18.94 13.74
N THR A 52 -6.04 19.54 14.43
CA THR A 52 -5.92 20.91 14.98
C THR A 52 -5.22 20.98 16.34
N GLU A 53 -5.44 20.00 17.22
CA GLU A 53 -4.80 19.94 18.55
C GLU A 53 -3.31 19.52 18.47
N SER A 54 -2.95 18.93 17.33
CA SER A 54 -1.63 18.47 16.99
C SER A 54 -0.72 19.62 16.52
N HIS A 55 -0.10 20.33 17.46
CA HIS A 55 0.88 21.37 17.14
C HIS A 55 2.20 20.79 16.66
N TYR A 56 2.25 20.43 15.39
CA TYR A 56 3.45 20.00 14.69
C TYR A 56 3.92 21.07 13.72
N ALA A 57 5.24 21.26 13.63
CA ALA A 57 5.88 22.05 12.59
C ALA A 57 6.92 21.18 11.89
N VAL A 58 6.92 21.20 10.57
CA VAL A 58 7.90 20.51 9.73
C VAL A 58 8.55 21.56 8.85
N GLU A 59 9.84 21.79 9.07
CA GLU A 59 10.61 22.80 8.33
C GLU A 59 11.65 22.10 7.46
N ARG A 60 11.79 22.53 6.21
CA ARG A 60 12.88 22.05 5.36
C ARG A 60 14.19 22.69 5.82
N ILE A 61 15.21 21.86 5.97
CA ILE A 61 16.56 22.29 6.34
C ILE A 61 17.62 21.64 5.43
N PRO A 62 18.81 22.25 5.29
CA PRO A 62 19.91 21.62 4.56
C PRO A 62 20.23 20.23 5.13
N LEU A 63 20.62 19.30 4.26
CA LEU A 63 21.01 17.94 4.69
C LEU A 63 22.19 17.93 5.67
N SER A 64 23.06 18.95 5.62
CA SER A 64 24.17 19.15 6.55
C SER A 64 23.74 19.63 7.95
N ALA A 65 22.50 20.11 8.10
CA ALA A 65 21.95 20.60 9.36
C ALA A 65 21.09 19.56 10.09
N LEU A 66 20.92 18.36 9.52
CA LEU A 66 20.13 17.28 10.12
C LEU A 66 20.80 16.78 11.41
N SER A 67 20.15 16.97 12.56
CA SER A 67 20.64 16.42 13.82
C SER A 67 20.62 14.89 13.79
N GLY A 68 21.73 14.26 14.18
CA GLY A 68 21.89 12.80 14.22
C GLY A 68 22.16 12.13 12.86
N TRP A 69 22.12 12.88 11.75
CA TRP A 69 22.41 12.37 10.41
C TRP A 69 23.67 13.02 9.84
N HIS A 70 24.45 12.26 9.09
CA HIS A 70 25.64 12.77 8.41
C HIS A 70 25.90 12.03 7.10
N SER A 71 26.70 12.66 6.22
CA SER A 71 27.26 11.97 5.05
C SER A 71 28.46 11.13 5.49
N ALA A 72 28.42 9.82 5.27
CA ALA A 72 29.53 8.93 5.57
C ALA A 72 30.79 9.36 4.77
N PRO A 73 31.97 9.51 5.39
CA PRO A 73 33.14 10.12 4.74
C PRO A 73 33.56 9.41 3.44
N GLU A 74 33.57 8.08 3.44
CA GLU A 74 34.01 7.29 2.29
C GLU A 74 32.93 7.22 1.20
N SER A 75 31.72 6.77 1.53
CA SER A 75 30.67 6.51 0.54
C SER A 75 29.86 7.74 0.14
N GLY A 76 29.83 8.77 1.00
CA GLY A 76 28.92 9.90 0.86
C GLY A 76 27.46 9.59 1.21
N ASP A 77 27.14 8.35 1.61
CA ASP A 77 25.79 7.92 1.98
C ASP A 77 25.26 8.73 3.16
N LEU A 78 23.96 9.05 3.15
CA LEU A 78 23.33 9.69 4.31
C LEU A 78 22.92 8.60 5.31
N VAL A 79 23.50 8.64 6.50
CA VAL A 79 23.32 7.65 7.56
C VAL A 79 23.02 8.32 8.90
N HIS A 80 22.31 7.62 9.77
CA HIS A 80 22.10 8.06 11.15
C HIS A 80 23.26 7.60 12.04
N GLU A 81 23.69 8.43 13.00
CA GLU A 81 24.82 8.16 13.92
C GLU A 81 24.64 6.88 14.75
N SER A 82 23.39 6.49 15.03
CA SER A 82 23.08 5.27 15.78
C SER A 82 23.18 3.99 14.96
N GLY A 83 23.35 4.09 13.64
CA GLY A 83 23.24 2.95 12.71
C GLY A 83 21.82 2.40 12.52
N GLY A 84 20.81 3.04 13.12
CA GLY A 84 19.40 2.66 13.00
C GLY A 84 18.68 3.35 11.83
N PHE A 85 17.34 3.22 11.80
CA PHE A 85 16.46 3.80 10.78
C PHE A 85 16.70 3.27 9.36
N PHE A 86 17.26 4.09 8.48
CA PHE A 86 17.54 3.80 7.08
C PHE A 86 18.76 4.60 6.62
N SER A 87 19.27 4.31 5.43
CA SER A 87 20.25 5.15 4.77
C SER A 87 19.76 5.59 3.39
N VAL A 88 20.33 6.69 2.88
CA VAL A 88 20.23 7.06 1.47
C VAL A 88 21.59 6.77 0.82
N SER A 89 21.60 5.77 -0.06
CA SER A 89 22.79 5.29 -0.78
C SER A 89 22.60 5.49 -2.29
N GLY A 90 23.56 5.05 -3.10
CA GLY A 90 23.45 5.02 -4.54
C GLY A 90 22.98 3.66 -5.06
N LEU A 91 22.25 3.66 -6.17
CA LEU A 91 21.86 2.46 -6.91
C LEU A 91 22.23 2.60 -8.37
N ARG A 92 22.98 1.64 -8.90
CA ARG A 92 23.21 1.47 -10.34
C ARG A 92 22.31 0.35 -10.85
N VAL A 93 21.51 0.67 -11.87
CA VAL A 93 20.54 -0.25 -12.47
C VAL A 93 20.91 -0.50 -13.92
N ARG A 94 20.82 -1.75 -14.36
CA ARG A 94 20.79 -2.14 -15.78
C ARG A 94 19.62 -3.06 -16.05
N THR A 95 18.89 -2.82 -17.13
CA THR A 95 17.74 -3.63 -17.52
C THR A 95 17.47 -3.58 -19.01
N ASP A 96 16.83 -4.63 -19.53
CA ASP A 96 16.24 -4.71 -20.86
C ASP A 96 14.70 -4.49 -20.84
N PHE A 97 14.17 -3.98 -19.73
CA PHE A 97 12.81 -3.45 -19.62
C PHE A 97 12.77 -1.93 -19.91
N GLY A 98 11.69 -1.45 -20.53
CA GLY A 98 11.44 -0.01 -20.73
C GLY A 98 12.48 0.76 -21.56
N ARG A 99 12.44 2.09 -21.55
CA ARG A 99 13.34 2.94 -22.39
C ARG A 99 14.74 3.08 -21.81
N LEU A 100 14.85 3.28 -20.49
CA LEU A 100 16.12 3.53 -19.83
C LEU A 100 16.79 2.18 -19.53
N ARG A 101 17.86 1.87 -20.26
CA ARG A 101 18.58 0.60 -20.11
C ARG A 101 19.60 0.59 -18.98
N GLN A 102 20.14 1.77 -18.63
CA GLN A 102 21.11 1.93 -17.56
C GLN A 102 21.00 3.34 -16.96
N TRP A 103 21.02 3.42 -15.63
CA TRP A 103 21.11 4.68 -14.91
C TRP A 103 21.64 4.48 -13.49
N THR A 104 21.90 5.60 -12.83
CA THR A 104 22.16 5.69 -11.39
C THR A 104 21.16 6.63 -10.72
N GLN A 105 20.84 6.35 -9.46
CA GLN A 105 19.98 7.20 -8.64
C GLN A 105 20.27 7.04 -7.15
N PRO A 106 19.92 8.03 -6.30
CA PRO A 106 19.77 7.79 -4.88
C PRO A 106 18.69 6.72 -4.62
N VAL A 107 18.85 5.97 -3.54
CA VAL A 107 17.89 4.95 -3.10
C VAL A 107 17.85 4.89 -1.58
N ILE A 108 16.67 4.64 -1.01
CA ILE A 108 16.52 4.32 0.41
C ILE A 108 16.89 2.85 0.61
N VAL A 109 17.80 2.59 1.54
CA VAL A 109 18.18 1.25 1.98
C VAL A 109 17.74 1.09 3.43
N GLN A 110 16.79 0.18 3.65
CA GLN A 110 16.32 -0.20 4.98
C GLN A 110 16.05 -1.71 5.00
N PRO A 111 17.05 -2.54 5.34
CA PRO A 111 16.94 -4.01 5.30
C PRO A 111 16.05 -4.58 6.43
N GLU A 112 15.43 -3.73 7.24
CA GLU A 112 14.48 -4.13 8.27
C GLU A 112 13.08 -4.36 7.70
N ILE A 113 12.46 -5.48 8.08
CA ILE A 113 11.03 -5.73 7.87
C ILE A 113 10.25 -5.06 9.00
N GLY A 114 9.46 -4.04 8.68
CA GLY A 114 8.51 -3.43 9.59
C GLY A 114 7.22 -4.25 9.70
N LEU A 115 6.40 -3.90 10.67
CA LEU A 115 5.09 -4.48 10.92
C LEU A 115 4.01 -3.42 10.66
N LEU A 116 3.07 -3.78 9.78
CA LEU A 116 1.84 -3.05 9.49
C LEU A 116 0.66 -3.93 9.91
N GLY A 117 0.09 -3.66 11.07
CA GLY A 117 -0.92 -4.49 11.71
C GLY A 117 -2.27 -3.79 11.79
N LEU A 118 -3.33 -4.47 11.34
CA LEU A 118 -4.71 -4.03 11.46
C LEU A 118 -5.49 -5.00 12.36
N LEU A 119 -6.03 -4.47 13.46
CA LEU A 119 -6.81 -5.21 14.44
C LEU A 119 -8.30 -5.14 14.09
N VAL A 120 -8.96 -6.29 14.16
CA VAL A 120 -10.39 -6.46 13.89
C VAL A 120 -11.09 -6.93 15.16
N LYS A 121 -12.23 -6.32 15.47
CA LYS A 121 -13.14 -6.78 16.53
C LYS A 121 -14.57 -6.61 16.06
N GLU A 122 -15.42 -7.57 16.39
CA GLU A 122 -16.84 -7.51 16.10
C GLU A 122 -17.59 -6.70 17.16
N PHE A 123 -18.49 -5.82 16.70
CA PHE A 123 -19.44 -5.09 17.52
C PHE A 123 -20.83 -5.30 16.90
N ASP A 124 -21.78 -5.80 17.69
CA ASP A 124 -23.15 -6.07 17.25
C ASP A 124 -23.23 -6.93 15.96
N GLY A 125 -22.36 -7.93 15.82
CA GLY A 125 -22.30 -8.78 14.63
C GLY A 125 -21.54 -8.20 13.44
N ILE A 126 -21.01 -6.97 13.55
CA ILE A 126 -20.33 -6.27 12.46
C ILE A 126 -18.83 -6.12 12.76
N PRO A 127 -17.94 -6.65 11.91
CA PRO A 127 -16.51 -6.40 12.02
C PRO A 127 -16.16 -4.91 11.92
N HIS A 128 -15.37 -4.42 12.88
CA HIS A 128 -14.75 -3.10 12.88
C HIS A 128 -13.23 -3.21 12.90
N PHE A 129 -12.57 -2.17 12.41
CA PHE A 129 -11.13 -2.08 12.22
C PHE A 129 -10.59 -0.94 13.07
N LEU A 130 -9.59 -1.22 13.91
CA LEU A 130 -9.02 -0.23 14.81
C LEU A 130 -7.98 0.62 14.07
N MET A 131 -8.36 1.82 13.72
CA MET A 131 -7.52 2.74 12.96
C MET A 131 -6.87 3.76 13.89
N GLN A 132 -5.70 4.27 13.50
CA GLN A 132 -4.95 5.27 14.26
C GLN A 132 -4.87 6.59 13.50
N ALA A 133 -5.18 7.71 14.15
CA ALA A 133 -4.76 9.02 13.67
C ALA A 133 -3.26 9.18 13.95
N LYS A 134 -2.45 9.16 12.89
CA LYS A 134 -0.99 9.16 12.99
C LYS A 134 -0.41 10.35 12.26
N MET A 135 0.40 11.12 12.99
CA MET A 135 1.26 12.12 12.38
C MET A 135 2.50 11.45 11.78
N GLU A 136 2.82 11.83 10.54
CA GLU A 136 4.11 11.59 9.91
C GLU A 136 4.59 12.88 9.23
N PRO A 137 5.89 13.20 9.30
CA PRO A 137 6.39 14.53 8.90
C PRO A 137 6.28 14.80 7.40
N GLY A 138 6.21 13.76 6.59
CA GLY A 138 6.07 13.85 5.15
C GLY A 138 4.62 13.88 4.64
N ASN A 139 3.62 13.69 5.49
CA ASN A 139 2.21 13.76 5.09
C ASN A 139 1.84 15.20 4.72
N LEU A 140 1.14 15.41 3.60
CA LEU A 140 0.69 16.74 3.14
C LEU A 140 -0.15 17.48 4.20
N ASN A 141 -1.00 16.74 4.90
CA ASN A 141 -1.90 17.21 5.95
C ASN A 141 -1.45 16.76 7.35
N LEU A 142 -0.18 16.33 7.48
CA LEU A 142 0.48 15.84 8.70
C LEU A 142 -0.14 14.58 9.32
N VAL A 143 -1.41 14.63 9.68
CA VAL A 143 -2.16 13.54 10.32
C VAL A 143 -3.02 12.81 9.30
N GLN A 144 -2.77 11.50 9.18
CA GLN A 144 -3.51 10.57 8.34
C GLN A 144 -3.96 9.36 9.15
N LEU A 145 -4.86 8.56 8.58
CA LEU A 145 -5.38 7.35 9.20
C LEU A 145 -4.48 6.15 8.85
N SER A 146 -3.75 5.65 9.84
CA SER A 146 -2.83 4.52 9.73
C SER A 146 -3.43 3.21 10.28
N PRO A 147 -2.78 2.05 10.02
CA PRO A 147 -3.14 0.80 10.67
C PRO A 147 -3.03 0.93 12.21
N THR A 148 -3.59 -0.04 12.91
CA THR A 148 -3.51 -0.14 14.39
C THR A 148 -2.05 -0.09 14.87
N VAL A 149 -1.16 -0.78 14.16
CA VAL A 149 0.27 -0.82 14.44
C VAL A 149 1.04 -0.51 13.16
N GLN A 150 1.89 0.50 13.22
CA GLN A 150 2.88 0.82 12.19
C GLN A 150 4.23 1.03 12.88
N ALA A 151 5.10 0.02 12.82
CA ALA A 151 6.36 0.01 13.56
C ALA A 151 7.50 -0.68 12.80
N THR A 152 8.70 -0.08 12.84
CA THR A 152 9.94 -0.73 12.38
C THR A 152 10.40 -1.77 13.40
N ARG A 153 11.23 -2.73 12.95
CA ARG A 153 11.81 -3.77 13.80
C ARG A 153 12.56 -3.17 14.99
N SER A 154 13.45 -2.22 14.71
CA SER A 154 14.19 -1.42 15.69
C SER A 154 13.31 -0.82 16.79
N ASN A 155 12.11 -0.36 16.46
CA ASN A 155 11.18 0.25 17.41
C ASN A 155 10.45 -0.78 18.29
N PHE A 156 10.06 -1.94 17.76
CA PHE A 156 9.31 -2.93 18.55
C PHE A 156 10.18 -3.96 19.27
N THR A 157 11.47 -4.09 18.94
CA THR A 157 12.42 -4.91 19.73
C THR A 157 12.98 -4.17 20.95
N GLY A 158 12.55 -2.93 21.22
CA GLY A 158 12.89 -2.19 22.44
C GLY A 158 14.31 -1.65 22.49
N VAL A 159 14.99 -1.51 21.35
CA VAL A 159 16.35 -0.92 21.28
C VAL A 159 16.32 0.58 21.60
N HIS A 160 15.18 1.24 21.37
CA HIS A 160 14.93 2.61 21.79
C HIS A 160 14.13 2.62 23.11
N ARG A 161 14.61 3.37 24.12
CA ARG A 161 14.05 3.50 25.49
C ARG A 161 12.68 4.22 25.56
N GLY A 162 11.90 4.21 24.47
CA GLY A 162 10.62 4.90 24.38
C GLY A 162 9.44 4.09 24.93
N ARG A 163 8.27 4.73 25.06
CA ARG A 163 7.02 4.06 25.41
C ARG A 163 6.67 3.01 24.35
N GLY A 164 6.32 1.80 24.79
CA GLY A 164 6.02 0.68 23.89
C GLY A 164 4.92 1.00 22.86
N VAL A 165 5.03 0.39 21.68
CA VAL A 165 4.05 0.52 20.59
C VAL A 165 2.69 -0.02 21.06
N SER A 166 1.64 0.81 21.02
CA SER A 166 0.30 0.41 21.46
C SER A 166 -0.24 -0.75 20.62
N TYR A 167 -0.89 -1.72 21.26
CA TYR A 167 -1.52 -2.90 20.63
C TYR A 167 -0.58 -3.86 19.92
N LEU A 168 0.73 -3.70 20.09
CA LEU A 168 1.75 -4.58 19.49
C LEU A 168 1.56 -6.05 19.89
N GLU A 169 1.06 -6.31 21.10
CA GLU A 169 0.80 -7.64 21.68
C GLU A 169 -0.20 -8.50 20.88
N TYR A 170 -0.98 -7.91 19.96
CA TYR A 170 -1.87 -8.67 19.07
C TYR A 170 -1.14 -9.25 17.85
N PHE A 171 0.02 -8.70 17.51
CA PHE A 171 0.75 -9.00 16.28
C PHE A 171 2.08 -9.74 16.51
N ILE A 172 2.58 -9.75 17.75
CA ILE A 172 3.83 -10.43 18.15
C ILE A 172 3.59 -11.41 19.31
N GLY A 173 4.50 -12.37 19.50
CA GLY A 173 4.44 -13.32 20.63
C GLY A 173 3.34 -14.39 20.49
N PRO A 174 2.86 -15.01 21.60
CA PRO A 174 1.67 -15.87 21.55
C PRO A 174 0.47 -15.00 21.17
N ARG A 175 0.02 -15.11 19.92
CA ARG A 175 -0.99 -14.21 19.33
C ARG A 175 -2.29 -14.24 20.14
N ARG A 176 -2.84 -13.06 20.44
CA ARG A 176 -4.12 -12.85 21.15
C ARG A 176 -5.33 -12.77 20.22
N GLY A 177 -5.30 -13.55 19.13
CA GLY A 177 -6.32 -13.49 18.08
C GLY A 177 -6.05 -14.42 16.91
N THR A 178 -7.02 -14.45 15.99
CA THR A 178 -6.99 -15.23 14.75
C THR A 178 -6.40 -14.39 13.63
N VAL A 179 -5.43 -14.93 12.92
CA VAL A 179 -4.82 -14.25 11.76
C VAL A 179 -5.76 -14.42 10.56
N LEU A 180 -6.24 -13.30 10.01
CA LEU A 180 -7.03 -13.27 8.78
C LEU A 180 -6.14 -13.11 7.54
N ALA A 181 -5.05 -12.34 7.66
CA ALA A 181 -4.04 -12.17 6.63
C ALA A 181 -2.66 -11.93 7.27
N ASP A 182 -1.61 -12.47 6.67
CA ASP A 182 -0.21 -12.31 7.11
C ASP A 182 0.71 -12.58 5.93
N SER A 183 1.23 -11.52 5.30
CA SER A 183 2.14 -11.63 4.17
C SER A 183 3.18 -10.52 4.15
N LEU A 184 4.36 -10.82 3.62
CA LEU A 184 5.39 -9.81 3.34
C LEU A 184 5.04 -9.12 2.03
N GLN A 185 4.91 -7.80 2.02
CA GLN A 185 4.63 -7.02 0.80
C GLN A 185 5.74 -6.03 0.52
N SER A 186 6.05 -5.82 -0.76
CA SER A 186 7.06 -4.88 -1.26
C SER A 186 6.60 -3.43 -1.11
N GLU A 187 7.51 -2.49 -0.87
CA GLU A 187 7.24 -1.04 -0.95
C GLU A 187 7.62 -0.49 -2.34
N GLN A 188 7.63 0.83 -2.53
CA GLN A 188 7.89 1.46 -3.83
C GLN A 188 9.29 1.12 -4.35
N GLY A 189 9.35 0.30 -5.41
CA GLY A 189 10.60 -0.13 -6.03
C GLY A 189 11.37 0.99 -6.73
N TRP A 190 10.74 2.15 -6.99
CA TRP A 190 11.46 3.28 -7.56
C TRP A 190 12.33 4.04 -6.55
N TRP A 191 12.01 3.97 -5.25
CA TRP A 191 12.70 4.74 -4.21
C TRP A 191 13.37 3.88 -3.15
N PHE A 192 12.90 2.65 -2.94
CA PHE A 192 13.51 1.69 -2.02
C PHE A 192 14.27 0.59 -2.75
N LEU A 193 15.36 0.12 -2.15
CA LEU A 193 16.00 -1.13 -2.53
C LEU A 193 15.45 -2.28 -1.69
N HIS A 194 14.72 -3.22 -2.33
CA HIS A 194 14.25 -4.48 -1.73
C HIS A 194 13.44 -4.34 -0.44
N LYS A 195 12.84 -3.18 -0.21
CA LYS A 195 12.05 -2.93 1.00
C LYS A 195 10.76 -3.74 0.94
N GLY A 196 10.46 -4.41 2.05
CA GLY A 196 9.13 -4.92 2.32
C GLY A 196 8.74 -4.76 3.78
N ASN A 197 7.43 -4.85 4.04
CA ASN A 197 6.85 -4.84 5.36
C ASN A 197 5.90 -6.04 5.54
N ARG A 198 5.80 -6.54 6.77
CA ARG A 198 4.84 -7.58 7.14
C ARG A 198 3.48 -6.94 7.33
N ASN A 199 2.55 -7.27 6.43
CA ASN A 199 1.17 -6.82 6.45
C ASN A 199 0.35 -7.89 7.18
N MET A 200 -0.31 -7.51 8.28
CA MET A 200 -1.08 -8.44 9.12
C MET A 200 -2.48 -7.90 9.41
N VAL A 201 -3.47 -8.79 9.33
CA VAL A 201 -4.83 -8.56 9.83
C VAL A 201 -5.11 -9.60 10.90
N VAL A 202 -5.43 -9.16 12.11
CA VAL A 202 -5.70 -10.03 13.25
C VAL A 202 -7.08 -9.71 13.80
N GLU A 203 -7.92 -10.73 13.95
CA GLU A 203 -9.21 -10.65 14.60
C GLU A 203 -9.12 -11.11 16.04
N THR A 204 -9.74 -10.38 16.96
CA THR A 204 -9.83 -10.76 18.37
C THR A 204 -11.26 -10.66 18.90
N ALA A 205 -11.62 -11.61 19.76
CA ALA A 205 -12.85 -11.57 20.56
C ALA A 205 -12.64 -10.89 21.92
N GLU A 206 -11.39 -10.60 22.29
CA GLU A 206 -11.07 -9.98 23.56
C GLU A 206 -11.63 -8.55 23.63
N GLU A 207 -11.80 -8.07 24.86
CA GLU A 207 -12.04 -6.64 25.08
C GLU A 207 -10.73 -5.86 24.87
N VAL A 208 -10.80 -4.88 23.98
CA VAL A 208 -9.65 -4.07 23.57
C VAL A 208 -9.86 -2.65 24.10
N PRO A 209 -9.09 -2.21 25.13
CA PRO A 209 -9.21 -0.85 25.64
C PRO A 209 -8.92 0.17 24.54
N LEU A 210 -9.87 1.07 24.26
CA LEU A 210 -9.69 2.12 23.26
C LEU A 210 -8.77 3.22 23.80
N ARG A 211 -7.63 3.43 23.14
CA ARG A 211 -6.63 4.44 23.51
C ARG A 211 -6.88 5.76 22.76
N PRO A 212 -6.42 6.90 23.30
CA PRO A 212 -6.43 8.16 22.57
C PRO A 212 -5.71 8.05 21.23
N GLY A 213 -6.24 8.71 20.20
CA GLY A 213 -5.71 8.62 18.84
C GLY A 213 -6.20 7.41 18.03
N PHE A 214 -7.11 6.59 18.57
CA PHE A 214 -7.66 5.43 17.86
C PHE A 214 -9.19 5.48 17.74
N ARG A 215 -9.71 4.90 16.64
CA ARG A 215 -11.14 4.73 16.37
C ARG A 215 -11.43 3.39 15.69
N TRP A 216 -12.56 2.80 16.05
CA TRP A 216 -13.11 1.61 15.39
C TRP A 216 -14.01 2.05 14.24
N LEU A 217 -13.78 1.53 13.04
CA LEU A 217 -14.55 1.85 11.83
C LEU A 217 -14.99 0.58 11.10
N THR A 218 -16.14 0.61 10.43
CA THR A 218 -16.56 -0.47 9.52
C THR A 218 -15.78 -0.41 8.20
N LEU A 219 -15.81 -1.48 7.40
CA LEU A 219 -15.25 -1.46 6.04
C LEU A 219 -15.98 -0.47 5.13
N ARG A 220 -17.30 -0.30 5.28
CA ARG A 220 -18.08 0.65 4.49
C ARG A 220 -17.67 2.09 4.80
N GLN A 221 -17.41 2.42 6.07
CA GLN A 221 -16.86 3.71 6.48
C GLN A 221 -15.47 3.93 5.90
N LEU A 222 -14.57 2.95 6.00
CA LEU A 222 -13.24 3.02 5.38
C LEU A 222 -13.30 3.21 3.85
N GLY A 223 -14.30 2.61 3.19
CA GLY A 223 -14.57 2.80 1.76
C GLY A 223 -14.96 4.23 1.39
N GLU A 224 -15.71 4.93 2.24
CA GLU A 224 -16.00 6.37 2.06
C GLU A 224 -14.75 7.21 2.29
N LEU A 225 -14.03 6.96 3.39
CA LEU A 225 -12.83 7.71 3.75
C LEU A 225 -11.69 7.55 2.73
N LEU A 226 -11.66 6.45 1.98
CA LEU A 226 -10.73 6.26 0.86
C LEU A 226 -11.00 7.20 -0.32
N ARG A 227 -12.17 7.84 -0.39
CA ARG A 227 -12.51 8.83 -1.43
C ARG A 227 -12.07 10.25 -1.07
N GLU A 228 -11.57 10.45 0.14
CA GLU A 228 -11.08 11.73 0.60
C GLU A 228 -9.56 11.83 0.43
N ASP A 229 -9.14 12.97 -0.14
CA ASP A 229 -7.75 13.20 -0.44
C ASP A 229 -6.88 13.14 0.82
N HIS A 230 -5.79 12.39 0.70
CA HIS A 230 -4.77 12.25 1.76
C HIS A 230 -5.33 11.84 3.13
N LEU A 231 -6.45 11.13 3.23
CA LEU A 231 -7.03 10.74 4.52
C LEU A 231 -6.50 9.39 5.00
N VAL A 232 -6.71 8.32 4.23
CA VAL A 232 -6.24 6.97 4.57
C VAL A 232 -4.81 6.79 4.08
N ASN A 233 -3.86 6.60 4.99
CA ASN A 233 -2.43 6.55 4.64
C ASN A 233 -2.06 5.29 3.83
N MET A 234 -0.88 5.31 3.22
CA MET A 234 -0.42 4.22 2.36
C MET A 234 -0.36 2.86 3.06
N ASP A 235 0.13 2.84 4.30
CA ASP A 235 0.25 1.63 5.11
C ASP A 235 -1.12 0.98 5.41
N SER A 236 -2.16 1.78 5.65
CA SER A 236 -3.53 1.30 5.76
C SER A 236 -4.00 0.64 4.46
N ARG A 237 -3.78 1.30 3.33
CA ARG A 237 -4.25 0.81 2.02
C ARG A 237 -3.59 -0.53 1.64
N THR A 238 -2.30 -0.69 1.91
CA THR A 238 -1.61 -1.96 1.65
C THR A 238 -2.14 -3.09 2.53
N VAL A 239 -2.41 -2.86 3.82
CA VAL A 239 -2.97 -3.90 4.70
C VAL A 239 -4.42 -4.22 4.32
N LEU A 240 -5.24 -3.20 4.03
CA LEU A 240 -6.63 -3.37 3.59
C LEU A 240 -6.74 -4.18 2.29
N ALA A 241 -5.78 -4.05 1.38
CA ALA A 241 -5.75 -4.84 0.15
C ALA A 241 -5.64 -6.35 0.41
N THR A 242 -5.07 -6.76 1.54
CA THR A 242 -4.87 -8.18 1.91
C THR A 242 -6.10 -8.84 2.53
N LEU A 243 -7.19 -8.09 2.76
CA LEU A 243 -8.39 -8.63 3.38
C LEU A 243 -8.98 -9.80 2.58
N PRO A 244 -9.33 -10.92 3.24
CA PRO A 244 -9.88 -12.10 2.57
C PRO A 244 -11.38 -11.92 2.29
N LEU A 245 -11.72 -10.96 1.43
CA LEU A 245 -13.08 -10.77 0.90
C LEU A 245 -13.43 -11.99 0.02
N GLY A 246 -13.96 -13.06 0.63
CA GLY A 246 -14.43 -14.24 -0.10
C GLY A 246 -15.82 -14.00 -0.70
N PRO A 247 -16.62 -15.05 -0.95
CA PRO A 247 -17.97 -14.86 -1.48
C PRO A 247 -18.86 -14.08 -0.48
N PRO A 248 -19.81 -13.27 -0.97
CA PRO A 248 -20.76 -12.58 -0.13
C PRO A 248 -21.59 -13.55 0.70
N GLY A 249 -21.86 -13.19 1.96
CA GLY A 249 -22.76 -13.95 2.83
C GLY A 249 -24.22 -13.84 2.38
N PRO A 250 -25.13 -14.69 2.91
CA PRO A 250 -26.55 -14.69 2.54
C PRO A 250 -27.23 -13.33 2.70
N ARG A 251 -26.87 -12.58 3.76
CA ARG A 251 -27.39 -11.24 4.06
C ARG A 251 -26.98 -10.20 3.01
N SER A 252 -25.78 -10.34 2.48
CA SER A 252 -25.21 -9.43 1.48
C SER A 252 -25.59 -9.80 0.04
N ALA A 253 -25.98 -11.05 -0.22
CA ALA A 253 -26.36 -11.54 -1.56
C ALA A 253 -27.82 -11.20 -1.97
N GLY A 254 -28.71 -10.93 -1.00
CA GLY A 254 -30.15 -10.75 -1.24
C GLY A 254 -30.62 -9.36 -1.71
N GLY A 255 -29.70 -8.40 -1.89
CA GLY A 255 -30.05 -7.05 -2.34
C GLY A 255 -30.30 -6.98 -3.85
N ALA A 256 -31.53 -7.28 -4.29
CA ALA A 256 -31.94 -7.25 -5.71
C ALA A 256 -31.96 -5.84 -6.37
N GLY A 257 -31.35 -4.83 -5.76
CA GLY A 257 -31.33 -3.44 -6.23
C GLY A 257 -29.93 -2.81 -6.32
N GLY A 258 -28.85 -3.61 -6.28
CA GLY A 258 -27.49 -3.09 -6.37
C GLY A 258 -27.05 -2.71 -7.79
N ASP A 259 -26.18 -1.70 -7.90
CA ASP A 259 -25.46 -1.34 -9.13
C ASP A 259 -24.85 -2.59 -9.80
N ALA A 260 -25.03 -2.74 -11.11
CA ALA A 260 -24.50 -3.85 -11.91
C ALA A 260 -22.98 -4.02 -11.72
N LEU A 261 -22.26 -2.91 -11.47
CA LEU A 261 -20.84 -2.95 -11.13
C LEU A 261 -20.59 -3.68 -9.80
N ARG A 262 -21.33 -3.35 -8.74
CA ARG A 262 -21.22 -3.99 -7.42
C ARG A 262 -21.49 -5.50 -7.51
N HIS A 263 -22.51 -5.90 -8.26
CA HIS A 263 -22.79 -7.32 -8.51
C HIS A 263 -21.62 -8.03 -9.21
N SER A 264 -21.06 -7.41 -10.27
CA SER A 264 -19.92 -7.99 -10.98
C SER A 264 -18.66 -8.10 -10.11
N LEU A 265 -18.47 -7.16 -9.18
CA LEU A 265 -17.39 -7.15 -8.20
C LEU A 265 -17.56 -8.30 -7.19
N MET A 266 -18.76 -8.48 -6.64
CA MET A 266 -19.04 -9.60 -5.73
C MET A 266 -18.80 -10.95 -6.41
N ARG A 267 -19.24 -11.10 -7.67
CA ARG A 267 -18.94 -12.30 -8.48
C ARG A 267 -17.44 -12.52 -8.68
N SER A 268 -16.66 -11.45 -8.81
CA SER A 268 -15.19 -11.52 -8.94
C SER A 268 -14.48 -12.16 -7.74
N HIS A 269 -15.11 -12.16 -6.57
CA HIS A 269 -14.62 -12.82 -5.35
C HIS A 269 -15.18 -14.23 -5.15
N THR A 270 -16.23 -14.62 -5.88
CA THR A 270 -16.96 -15.87 -5.66
C THR A 270 -16.25 -17.07 -6.29
N PRO A 271 -16.05 -18.17 -5.54
CA PRO A 271 -15.51 -19.40 -6.09
C PRO A 271 -16.38 -20.03 -7.17
N GLY A 272 -15.76 -20.50 -8.26
CA GLY A 272 -16.45 -21.18 -9.36
C GLY A 272 -16.98 -20.24 -10.46
N GLU A 273 -16.94 -18.94 -10.23
CA GLU A 273 -17.21 -17.95 -11.29
C GLU A 273 -16.12 -18.00 -12.37
N ALA A 274 -16.52 -17.74 -13.62
CA ALA A 274 -15.61 -17.77 -14.75
C ALA A 274 -14.60 -16.62 -14.68
N SER A 275 -13.31 -16.95 -14.79
CA SER A 275 -12.21 -15.99 -15.03
C SER A 275 -11.74 -16.10 -16.49
N LEU A 276 -11.25 -15.00 -17.06
CA LEU A 276 -10.70 -15.01 -18.42
C LEU A 276 -9.51 -15.96 -18.54
N HIS A 277 -8.62 -15.91 -17.55
CA HIS A 277 -7.45 -16.76 -17.43
C HIS A 277 -7.60 -17.68 -16.23
N SER A 278 -7.11 -18.91 -16.33
CA SER A 278 -6.88 -19.77 -15.18
C SER A 278 -5.81 -19.16 -14.27
N PHE A 279 -5.79 -19.54 -12.99
CA PHE A 279 -4.75 -19.05 -12.08
C PHE A 279 -3.34 -19.51 -12.50
N GLN A 280 -3.23 -20.69 -13.12
CA GLN A 280 -1.95 -21.18 -13.65
C GLN A 280 -1.44 -20.30 -14.80
N GLU A 281 -2.30 -19.88 -15.72
CA GLU A 281 -1.92 -18.97 -16.81
C GLU A 281 -1.44 -17.62 -16.28
N VAL A 282 -2.11 -17.06 -15.25
CA VAL A 282 -1.66 -15.83 -14.57
C VAL A 282 -0.26 -15.99 -13.98
N LEU A 283 0.01 -17.12 -13.32
CA LEU A 283 1.34 -17.41 -12.75
C LEU A 283 2.40 -17.63 -13.85
N THR A 284 2.04 -18.30 -14.94
CA THR A 284 2.90 -18.50 -16.10
C THR A 284 3.29 -17.15 -16.70
N LEU A 285 2.34 -16.24 -16.93
CA LEU A 285 2.60 -14.91 -17.48
C LEU A 285 3.62 -14.12 -16.64
N LEU A 286 3.45 -14.10 -15.32
CA LEU A 286 4.40 -13.43 -14.44
C LEU A 286 5.78 -14.13 -14.45
N THR A 287 5.80 -15.46 -14.48
CA THR A 287 7.04 -16.24 -14.54
C THR A 287 7.79 -16.00 -15.85
N GLU A 288 7.08 -15.92 -16.97
CA GLU A 288 7.63 -15.57 -18.27
C GLU A 288 8.20 -14.16 -18.27
N ALA A 289 7.48 -13.17 -17.75
CA ALA A 289 7.98 -11.80 -17.64
C ALA A 289 9.27 -11.73 -16.80
N ARG A 290 9.34 -12.45 -15.68
CA ARG A 290 10.54 -12.53 -14.83
C ARG A 290 11.72 -13.22 -15.47
N SER A 291 11.45 -14.15 -16.39
CA SER A 291 12.49 -14.89 -17.11
C SER A 291 12.94 -14.15 -18.38
N ARG A 292 12.06 -13.36 -18.98
CA ARG A 292 12.30 -12.56 -20.17
C ARG A 292 13.14 -11.33 -19.85
N TYR A 293 12.81 -10.63 -18.77
CA TYR A 293 13.48 -9.39 -18.40
C TYR A 293 14.69 -9.64 -17.49
N ARG A 294 15.76 -8.90 -17.76
CA ARG A 294 16.95 -8.82 -16.91
C ARG A 294 16.89 -7.55 -16.07
N LEU A 295 17.18 -7.67 -14.78
CA LEU A 295 17.36 -6.55 -13.87
C LEU A 295 18.63 -6.78 -13.06
N GLU A 296 19.67 -6.00 -13.35
CA GLU A 296 20.86 -5.93 -12.52
C GLU A 296 20.79 -4.70 -11.62
N GLN A 297 21.03 -4.92 -10.34
CA GLN A 297 21.05 -3.89 -9.31
C GLN A 297 22.37 -3.99 -8.56
N ARG A 298 23.10 -2.88 -8.50
CA ARG A 298 24.30 -2.77 -7.68
C ARG A 298 24.16 -1.55 -6.78
N GLN A 299 24.09 -1.77 -5.48
CA GLN A 299 24.27 -0.69 -4.53
C GLN A 299 25.70 -0.12 -4.70
N VAL A 300 25.79 1.19 -4.83
CA VAL A 300 27.04 1.93 -4.99
C VAL A 300 27.07 3.09 -3.99
N PRO A 301 28.24 3.60 -3.60
CA PRO A 301 28.35 4.84 -2.84
C PRO A 301 27.50 5.96 -3.45
N LEU A 302 26.77 6.72 -2.62
CA LEU A 302 26.02 7.89 -3.07
C LEU A 302 26.92 8.92 -3.75
N ARG A 303 28.18 9.04 -3.31
CA ARG A 303 29.21 9.85 -3.98
C ARG A 303 29.39 9.48 -5.46
N GLU A 304 29.43 8.19 -5.82
CA GLU A 304 29.53 7.77 -7.23
C GLU A 304 28.37 8.30 -8.07
N VAL A 305 27.15 8.32 -7.50
CA VAL A 305 25.95 8.85 -8.18
C VAL A 305 26.05 10.36 -8.40
N LEU A 306 26.63 11.09 -7.45
CA LEU A 306 26.85 12.54 -7.53
C LEU A 306 27.97 12.88 -8.53
N ASP A 307 29.06 12.13 -8.52
CA ASP A 307 30.21 12.33 -9.40
C ASP A 307 29.85 12.12 -10.89
N GLU A 308 28.85 11.27 -11.19
CA GLU A 308 28.28 11.11 -12.55
C GLU A 308 27.52 12.36 -13.05
N GLY A 309 27.26 13.35 -12.19
CA GLY A 309 26.76 14.68 -12.55
C GLY A 309 25.27 14.80 -12.87
N ARG A 310 24.54 13.68 -13.04
CA ARG A 310 23.07 13.69 -13.28
C ARG A 310 22.29 14.09 -12.05
N TRP A 311 22.77 13.69 -10.86
CA TRP A 311 22.24 14.07 -9.56
C TRP A 311 23.23 15.01 -8.91
N GLN A 312 22.75 16.08 -8.30
CA GLN A 312 23.57 17.15 -7.75
C GLN A 312 23.13 17.48 -6.34
N ARG A 313 24.12 17.76 -5.49
CA ARG A 313 23.88 18.32 -4.17
C ARG A 313 23.65 19.81 -4.32
N THR A 314 22.55 20.30 -3.74
CA THR A 314 22.17 21.71 -3.67
C THR A 314 22.08 22.13 -2.20
N ASP A 315 21.88 23.42 -1.94
CA ASP A 315 21.64 23.92 -0.58
C ASP A 315 20.38 23.29 0.05
N SER A 316 19.42 22.87 -0.79
CA SER A 316 18.15 22.30 -0.38
C SER A 316 18.11 20.76 -0.33
N GLY A 317 19.16 20.06 -0.76
CA GLY A 317 19.15 18.59 -0.81
C GLY A 317 20.00 17.95 -1.90
N ILE A 318 19.52 16.83 -2.45
CA ILE A 318 20.07 16.17 -3.64
C ILE A 318 18.95 16.05 -4.67
N ALA A 319 19.16 16.58 -5.87
CA ALA A 319 18.15 16.58 -6.93
C ALA A 319 18.81 16.55 -8.30
N ARG A 320 18.01 16.31 -9.34
CA ARG A 320 18.45 16.53 -10.72
C ARG A 320 18.19 17.98 -11.14
N PRO A 321 19.06 18.59 -11.97
CA PRO A 321 18.82 19.93 -12.52
C PRO A 321 17.54 20.04 -13.37
N ASP A 322 17.09 18.95 -13.97
CA ASP A 322 15.89 18.90 -14.81
C ASP A 322 14.58 18.74 -14.02
N GLY A 323 14.64 18.67 -12.70
CA GLY A 323 13.49 18.51 -11.82
C GLY A 323 12.73 17.17 -11.97
N ARG A 324 13.29 16.18 -12.67
CA ARG A 324 12.63 14.89 -12.91
C ARG A 324 12.79 13.93 -11.73
N TYR A 325 11.85 13.00 -11.62
CA TYR A 325 11.80 11.88 -10.66
C TYR A 325 11.57 12.30 -9.20
N PHE A 326 12.60 12.74 -8.49
CA PHE A 326 12.50 13.08 -7.06
C PHE A 326 13.72 13.87 -6.57
N SER A 327 13.64 14.33 -5.33
CA SER A 327 14.76 14.91 -4.58
C SER A 327 14.90 14.26 -3.20
N VAL A 328 16.11 14.25 -2.65
CA VAL A 328 16.39 13.93 -1.24
C VAL A 328 16.47 15.24 -0.49
N VAL A 329 15.64 15.43 0.53
CA VAL A 329 15.54 16.67 1.30
C VAL A 329 15.73 16.41 2.79
N GLY A 330 16.19 17.40 3.54
CA GLY A 330 16.21 17.37 5.00
C GLY A 330 14.99 18.06 5.58
N VAL A 331 14.42 17.48 6.65
CA VAL A 331 13.39 18.14 7.45
C VAL A 331 13.75 18.13 8.93
N ASP A 332 13.37 19.20 9.61
CA ASP A 332 13.37 19.31 11.06
C ASP A 332 11.93 19.35 11.57
N VAL A 333 11.64 18.49 12.53
CA VAL A 333 10.27 18.25 13.00
C VAL A 333 10.18 18.66 14.45
N HIS A 334 9.22 19.55 14.74
CA HIS A 334 8.91 20.01 16.09
C HIS A 334 7.53 19.50 16.50
N ALA A 335 7.47 18.82 17.65
CA ALA A 335 6.23 18.31 18.21
C ALA A 335 6.03 18.87 19.62
N ARG A 336 5.15 19.88 19.75
CA ARG A 336 4.73 20.35 21.07
C ARG A 336 3.76 19.31 21.64
N ARG A 337 4.24 18.43 22.54
CA ARG A 337 3.52 17.36 23.31
C ARG A 337 3.81 15.88 22.94
N ARG A 338 4.83 15.56 22.13
CA ARG A 338 5.32 14.16 21.99
C ARG A 338 6.50 13.86 22.92
N GLU A 339 6.73 12.57 23.16
CA GLU A 339 7.87 12.02 23.91
C GLU A 339 9.22 12.47 23.34
N VAL A 340 9.32 12.55 22.01
CA VAL A 340 10.42 13.23 21.31
C VAL A 340 9.90 14.58 20.81
N ALA A 341 10.37 15.65 21.44
CA ALA A 341 9.90 17.01 21.17
C ALA A 341 10.45 17.60 19.85
N ARG A 342 11.60 17.08 19.38
CA ARG A 342 12.24 17.49 18.13
C ARG A 342 13.10 16.37 17.56
N TRP A 343 13.07 16.17 16.26
CA TRP A 343 14.02 15.33 15.53
C TRP A 343 14.18 15.82 14.10
N SER A 344 15.28 15.47 13.45
CA SER A 344 15.49 15.75 12.03
C SER A 344 15.67 14.44 11.26
N GLN A 345 15.27 14.42 9.99
CA GLN A 345 15.48 13.26 9.13
C GLN A 345 15.53 13.63 7.64
N PRO A 346 16.19 12.82 6.80
CA PRO A 346 15.99 12.91 5.36
C PRO A 346 14.61 12.39 4.97
N LEU A 347 14.08 12.89 3.85
CA LEU A 347 12.89 12.41 3.17
C LEU A 347 13.13 12.42 1.65
N ILE A 348 12.40 11.58 0.92
CA ILE A 348 12.32 11.64 -0.55
C ILE A 348 11.11 12.48 -0.93
N ALA A 349 11.30 13.53 -1.73
CA ALA A 349 10.22 14.33 -2.29
C ALA A 349 10.09 14.03 -3.78
N PRO A 350 9.18 13.12 -4.19
CA PRO A 350 8.98 12.79 -5.59
C PRO A 350 8.14 13.82 -6.33
N VAL A 351 8.24 13.80 -7.65
CA VAL A 351 7.25 14.48 -8.51
C VAL A 351 5.90 13.78 -8.39
N ALA A 352 4.81 14.51 -8.66
CA ALA A 352 3.46 13.95 -8.62
C ALA A 352 3.32 12.67 -9.46
N GLY A 353 2.59 11.71 -8.92
CA GLY A 353 2.29 10.42 -9.53
C GLY A 353 0.91 10.36 -10.17
N LEU A 354 0.76 9.43 -11.11
CA LEU A 354 -0.51 8.98 -11.68
C LEU A 354 -0.52 7.45 -11.67
N SER A 355 -1.58 6.88 -11.11
CA SER A 355 -1.80 5.44 -11.10
C SER A 355 -3.25 5.12 -11.47
N GLY A 356 -3.44 4.38 -12.55
CA GLY A 356 -4.76 4.08 -13.09
C GLY A 356 -4.98 2.58 -13.27
N LEU A 357 -6.17 2.13 -12.91
CA LEU A 357 -6.63 0.76 -13.09
C LEU A 357 -7.85 0.74 -14.01
N LEU A 358 -7.75 0.00 -15.11
CA LEU A 358 -8.90 -0.35 -15.92
C LEU A 358 -9.61 -1.55 -15.33
N VAL A 359 -10.93 -1.48 -15.30
CA VAL A 359 -11.80 -2.58 -14.92
C VAL A 359 -12.77 -2.89 -16.05
N LYS A 360 -13.04 -4.17 -16.30
CA LYS A 360 -13.99 -4.60 -17.33
C LYS A 360 -14.82 -5.76 -16.83
N ARG A 361 -16.10 -5.79 -17.20
CA ARG A 361 -16.97 -6.94 -16.94
C ARG A 361 -16.80 -7.93 -18.09
N VAL A 362 -16.30 -9.12 -17.79
CA VAL A 362 -16.19 -10.23 -18.74
C VAL A 362 -17.14 -11.32 -18.27
N ASN A 363 -18.15 -11.66 -19.07
CA ASN A 363 -19.23 -12.59 -18.69
C ASN A 363 -19.90 -12.21 -17.35
N GLY A 364 -20.04 -10.90 -17.12
CA GLY A 364 -20.60 -10.29 -15.91
C GLY A 364 -19.72 -10.40 -14.64
N VAL A 365 -18.47 -10.85 -14.77
CA VAL A 365 -17.48 -10.90 -13.68
C VAL A 365 -16.51 -9.73 -13.84
N LEU A 366 -16.31 -8.93 -12.80
CA LEU A 366 -15.37 -7.82 -12.85
C LEU A 366 -13.93 -8.35 -12.94
N HIS A 367 -13.18 -7.84 -13.89
CA HIS A 367 -11.75 -8.07 -14.01
C HIS A 367 -11.01 -6.73 -13.90
N VAL A 368 -9.78 -6.78 -13.39
CA VAL A 368 -8.85 -5.66 -13.32
C VAL A 368 -7.68 -5.92 -14.27
N LEU A 369 -7.27 -4.92 -15.05
CA LEU A 369 -6.14 -5.05 -15.96
C LEU A 369 -4.85 -4.66 -15.25
N LEU A 370 -3.99 -5.64 -14.98
CA LEU A 370 -2.67 -5.39 -14.41
C LEU A 370 -1.60 -5.57 -15.48
N HIS A 371 -0.42 -5.00 -15.28
CA HIS A 371 0.74 -5.29 -16.12
C HIS A 371 1.97 -5.63 -15.29
N THR A 372 2.88 -6.45 -15.80
CA THR A 372 4.15 -6.71 -15.13
C THR A 372 5.08 -5.51 -15.31
N ARG A 373 5.63 -5.01 -14.20
CA ARG A 373 6.49 -3.82 -14.17
C ARG A 373 7.81 -4.11 -13.47
N VAL A 374 8.91 -3.68 -14.09
CA VAL A 374 10.24 -3.66 -13.50
C VAL A 374 10.52 -2.28 -12.92
N GLU A 375 10.93 -2.20 -11.65
CA GLU A 375 11.38 -0.96 -11.02
C GLU A 375 12.80 -1.08 -10.46
N ALA A 376 13.42 0.07 -10.19
CA ALA A 376 14.84 0.19 -9.87
C ALA A 376 15.30 -0.77 -8.77
N GLY A 377 14.53 -0.89 -7.69
CA GLY A 377 14.80 -1.69 -6.50
C GLY A 377 13.81 -2.83 -6.28
N THR A 378 13.10 -3.29 -7.31
CA THR A 378 12.26 -4.50 -7.25
C THR A 378 13.11 -5.73 -6.98
N LEU A 379 12.70 -6.59 -6.03
CA LEU A 379 13.48 -7.77 -5.63
C LEU A 379 13.42 -8.93 -6.64
N ARG A 380 12.24 -9.18 -7.23
CA ARG A 380 11.97 -10.35 -8.09
C ARG A 380 11.81 -9.97 -9.57
N VAL A 381 12.68 -9.09 -10.07
CA VAL A 381 12.66 -8.50 -11.42
C VAL A 381 11.42 -7.65 -11.67
N CYS A 382 10.22 -8.24 -11.64
CA CYS A 382 8.95 -7.54 -11.81
C CYS A 382 7.86 -8.04 -10.85
N GLU A 383 6.88 -7.16 -10.68
CA GLU A 383 5.62 -7.40 -9.97
C GLU A 383 4.46 -6.92 -10.85
N PHE A 384 3.24 -7.35 -10.59
CA PHE A 384 2.06 -6.73 -11.17
C PHE A 384 1.88 -5.32 -10.62
N ALA A 385 1.69 -4.38 -11.53
CA ALA A 385 1.41 -2.98 -11.31
C ALA A 385 0.03 -2.63 -11.92
N PRO A 386 -0.56 -1.48 -11.56
CA PRO A 386 -1.78 -0.96 -12.17
C PRO A 386 -1.65 -0.81 -13.68
N THR A 387 -2.77 -0.80 -14.41
CA THR A 387 -2.78 -0.65 -15.88
C THR A 387 -1.87 0.48 -16.38
N VAL A 388 -1.86 1.60 -15.65
CA VAL A 388 -0.93 2.71 -15.86
C VAL A 388 -0.29 3.12 -14.54
N GLN A 389 1.03 3.28 -14.57
CA GLN A 389 1.80 3.83 -13.47
C GLN A 389 2.92 4.71 -14.03
N CYS A 390 2.82 6.02 -13.82
CA CYS A 390 3.78 7.00 -14.31
C CYS A 390 3.75 8.29 -13.48
N SER A 391 4.74 9.15 -13.70
CA SER A 391 4.66 10.55 -13.27
C SER A 391 4.26 11.40 -14.48
N PRO A 392 3.10 12.09 -14.48
CA PRO A 392 2.77 13.03 -15.54
C PRO A 392 3.80 14.16 -15.50
N ALA A 393 4.58 14.30 -16.58
CA ALA A 393 5.62 15.33 -16.63
C ALA A 393 4.99 16.73 -16.55
N PRO A 394 5.57 17.68 -15.77
CA PRO A 394 5.08 19.07 -15.72
C PRO A 394 5.14 19.77 -17.09
N HIS A 395 6.05 19.35 -17.97
CA HIS A 395 6.32 19.98 -19.24
C HIS A 395 6.26 18.92 -20.34
N GLY A 396 5.30 19.06 -21.25
CA GLY A 396 4.91 18.09 -22.29
C GLY A 396 5.95 17.80 -23.38
N GLN A 397 7.21 17.62 -23.03
CA GLN A 397 8.31 17.35 -23.95
C GLN A 397 9.06 16.08 -23.51
N ASP A 398 8.42 14.92 -23.66
CA ASP A 398 9.11 13.69 -24.04
C ASP A 398 8.11 12.55 -24.35
N ALA A 399 8.12 12.15 -25.63
CA ALA A 399 7.68 10.88 -26.23
C ALA A 399 6.19 10.49 -26.19
N SER A 400 5.41 10.99 -27.16
CA SER A 400 4.10 10.43 -27.56
C SER A 400 4.16 8.96 -28.00
N ALA A 401 5.32 8.47 -28.44
CA ALA A 401 5.44 7.11 -29.00
C ALA A 401 5.46 5.99 -27.95
N HIS A 402 5.71 6.27 -26.66
CA HIS A 402 5.95 5.24 -25.62
C HIS A 402 5.14 5.48 -24.34
N ARG A 403 4.09 6.30 -24.41
CA ARG A 403 3.06 6.36 -23.37
C ARG A 403 2.38 4.99 -23.30
N SER A 404 2.00 4.54 -22.10
CA SER A 404 1.13 3.37 -22.01
C SER A 404 -0.07 3.60 -22.93
N PRO A 405 -0.47 2.61 -23.75
CA PRO A 405 -1.61 2.76 -24.65
C PRO A 405 -2.90 3.11 -23.89
N PHE A 406 -2.95 2.79 -22.59
CA PHE A 406 -4.08 3.05 -21.71
C PHE A 406 -4.05 4.41 -21.02
N LEU A 407 -2.96 5.19 -21.12
CA LEU A 407 -2.84 6.47 -20.41
C LEU A 407 -3.89 7.47 -20.90
N GLU A 408 -4.01 7.66 -22.22
CA GLU A 408 -5.01 8.56 -22.78
C GLU A 408 -6.41 8.04 -22.53
N HIS A 409 -6.62 6.73 -22.61
CA HIS A 409 -7.90 6.10 -22.32
C HIS A 409 -8.36 6.38 -20.87
N LEU A 410 -7.45 6.31 -19.89
CA LEU A 410 -7.76 6.66 -18.49
C LEU A 410 -8.06 8.15 -18.31
N LEU A 411 -7.24 9.03 -18.90
CA LEU A 411 -7.34 10.48 -18.68
C LEU A 411 -8.51 11.14 -19.45
N SER A 412 -8.94 10.54 -20.55
CA SER A 412 -10.05 11.03 -21.38
C SER A 412 -11.38 10.30 -21.13
N ALA A 413 -11.42 9.41 -20.13
CA ALA A 413 -12.61 8.64 -19.82
C ALA A 413 -13.80 9.56 -19.48
N PRO A 414 -15.01 9.29 -20.01
CA PRO A 414 -16.19 10.05 -19.65
C PRO A 414 -16.54 9.82 -18.17
N ALA A 415 -17.13 10.84 -17.53
CA ALA A 415 -17.35 10.87 -16.08
C ALA A 415 -18.20 9.71 -15.55
N ASP A 416 -19.11 9.17 -16.37
CA ASP A 416 -19.95 8.01 -16.04
C ASP A 416 -19.17 6.69 -15.98
N ARG A 417 -17.97 6.62 -16.58
CA ARG A 417 -17.05 5.48 -16.51
C ARG A 417 -15.97 5.65 -15.44
N VAL A 418 -15.81 6.84 -14.87
CA VAL A 418 -14.88 7.07 -13.74
C VAL A 418 -15.53 6.56 -12.45
N ARG A 419 -14.99 5.47 -11.91
CA ARG A 419 -15.53 4.79 -10.72
C ARG A 419 -14.85 5.26 -9.42
N TYR A 420 -13.60 5.70 -9.53
CA TYR A 420 -12.79 6.25 -8.45
C TYR A 420 -11.76 7.23 -9.02
N ASP A 421 -11.57 8.36 -8.34
CA ASP A 421 -10.62 9.41 -8.70
C ASP A 421 -10.33 10.23 -7.44
N THR A 422 -9.16 10.02 -6.84
CA THR A 422 -8.76 10.62 -5.56
C THR A 422 -7.25 10.81 -5.52
N GLU A 423 -6.78 11.90 -4.94
CA GLU A 423 -5.36 12.13 -4.70
C GLU A 423 -4.97 11.59 -3.32
N LEU A 424 -4.10 10.59 -3.30
CA LEU A 424 -3.62 9.96 -2.07
C LEU A 424 -2.12 10.15 -1.95
N SER A 425 -1.61 10.15 -0.72
CA SER A 425 -0.17 10.22 -0.48
C SER A 425 0.46 8.88 -0.11
N GLU A 426 1.76 8.75 -0.38
CA GLU A 426 2.62 7.64 0.05
C GLU A 426 3.05 7.78 1.53
N GLU A 427 3.87 6.86 2.06
CA GLU A 427 4.31 6.82 3.48
C GLU A 427 5.02 8.13 3.92
N GLY A 428 4.37 8.94 4.78
CA GLY A 428 4.92 10.20 5.27
C GLY A 428 6.15 10.06 6.18
N GLY A 429 6.46 8.84 6.64
CA GLY A 429 7.70 8.56 7.37
C GLY A 429 8.97 8.61 6.52
N ARG A 430 8.83 8.52 5.18
CA ARG A 430 9.95 8.42 4.22
C ARG A 430 9.80 9.37 3.04
N PHE A 431 8.57 9.77 2.72
CA PHE A 431 8.26 10.59 1.58
C PHE A 431 7.65 11.93 1.97
N LEU A 432 8.25 13.02 1.51
CA LEU A 432 7.71 14.36 1.71
C LEU A 432 6.73 14.70 0.59
N HIS A 433 5.45 14.84 0.94
CA HIS A 433 4.37 15.26 0.05
C HIS A 433 4.29 14.44 -1.23
N ALA A 434 4.55 13.13 -1.15
CA ALA A 434 4.45 12.23 -2.27
C ALA A 434 2.99 11.96 -2.62
N ALA A 435 2.42 12.82 -3.47
CA ALA A 435 1.05 12.73 -3.95
C ALA A 435 0.97 11.91 -5.25
N THR A 436 -0.01 11.02 -5.32
CA THR A 436 -0.35 10.22 -6.49
C THR A 436 -1.86 10.33 -6.72
N ARG A 437 -2.27 10.72 -7.93
CA ARG A 437 -3.68 10.62 -8.35
C ARG A 437 -3.98 9.17 -8.71
N TYR A 438 -4.95 8.58 -8.02
CA TYR A 438 -5.39 7.20 -8.20
C TYR A 438 -6.74 7.17 -8.93
N LEU A 439 -6.80 6.47 -10.06
CA LEU A 439 -8.02 6.33 -10.86
C LEU A 439 -8.44 4.89 -11.05
N ILE A 440 -9.75 4.64 -11.01
CA ILE A 440 -10.36 3.40 -11.51
C ILE A 440 -11.38 3.78 -12.56
N VAL A 441 -11.16 3.30 -13.79
CA VAL A 441 -12.03 3.57 -14.93
C VAL A 441 -12.59 2.25 -15.46
N GLU A 442 -13.89 2.24 -15.70
CA GLU A 442 -14.53 1.14 -16.39
C GLU A 442 -14.27 1.22 -17.89
N ALA A 443 -13.61 0.20 -18.42
CA ALA A 443 -13.25 0.10 -19.83
C ALA A 443 -14.49 -0.24 -20.68
N GLY A 444 -14.74 0.56 -21.72
CA GLY A 444 -15.80 0.28 -22.68
C GLY A 444 -15.42 -0.80 -23.68
N ASP A 445 -16.24 -0.96 -24.71
CA ASP A 445 -16.04 -1.98 -25.75
C ASP A 445 -14.85 -1.68 -26.66
N GLU A 446 -14.39 -0.43 -26.69
CA GLU A 446 -13.16 -0.02 -27.39
C GLU A 446 -11.88 -0.65 -26.81
N VAL A 447 -11.90 -1.05 -25.54
CA VAL A 447 -10.79 -1.79 -24.93
C VAL A 447 -11.05 -3.29 -25.13
N ALA A 448 -10.27 -3.88 -26.01
CA ALA A 448 -10.33 -5.30 -26.30
C ALA A 448 -10.06 -6.14 -25.04
N VAL A 449 -10.70 -7.32 -24.98
CA VAL A 449 -10.38 -8.33 -23.96
C VAL A 449 -8.96 -8.88 -24.21
N THR A 450 -8.54 -8.97 -25.46
CA THR A 450 -7.16 -9.33 -25.84
C THR A 450 -6.17 -8.29 -25.32
N GLU A 451 -5.25 -8.74 -24.48
CA GLU A 451 -4.30 -7.87 -23.81
C GLU A 451 -3.05 -7.58 -24.65
N PRO A 452 -2.47 -6.37 -24.53
CA PRO A 452 -1.10 -6.12 -24.98
C PRO A 452 -0.10 -7.00 -24.23
N PRO A 453 1.14 -7.15 -24.74
CA PRO A 453 2.20 -7.83 -24.01
C PRO A 453 2.32 -7.33 -22.57
N ASP A 454 2.64 -8.26 -21.67
CA ASP A 454 2.83 -8.04 -20.24
C ASP A 454 1.60 -7.57 -19.45
N HIS A 455 0.43 -7.46 -20.09
CA HIS A 455 -0.84 -7.15 -19.44
C HIS A 455 -1.68 -8.42 -19.24
N CYS A 456 -2.53 -8.42 -18.21
CA CYS A 456 -3.41 -9.55 -17.91
C CYS A 456 -4.67 -9.07 -17.18
N TRP A 457 -5.83 -9.52 -17.63
CA TRP A 457 -7.08 -9.36 -16.88
C TRP A 457 -7.18 -10.40 -15.75
N LEU A 458 -7.28 -9.93 -14.51
CA LEU A 458 -7.43 -10.78 -13.34
C LEU A 458 -8.77 -10.53 -12.64
N THR A 459 -9.39 -11.58 -12.12
CA THR A 459 -10.46 -11.41 -11.12
C THR A 459 -9.86 -10.96 -9.78
N LEU A 460 -10.68 -10.32 -8.94
CA LEU A 460 -10.28 -9.89 -7.60
C LEU A 460 -9.97 -11.10 -6.70
N ARG A 461 -10.59 -12.26 -6.94
CA ARG A 461 -10.20 -13.53 -6.28
C ARG A 461 -8.78 -13.97 -6.63
N GLN A 462 -8.39 -13.87 -7.91
CA GLN A 462 -7.03 -14.19 -8.33
C GLN A 462 -6.04 -13.20 -7.71
N VAL A 463 -6.36 -11.91 -7.70
CA VAL A 463 -5.57 -10.88 -7.02
C VAL A 463 -5.41 -11.18 -5.53
N ALA A 464 -6.50 -11.52 -4.82
CA ALA A 464 -6.47 -11.87 -3.41
C ALA A 464 -5.61 -13.11 -3.13
N ALA A 465 -5.59 -14.09 -4.05
CA ALA A 465 -4.70 -15.25 -3.94
C ALA A 465 -3.22 -14.86 -4.07
N LEU A 466 -2.88 -13.95 -4.99
CA LEU A 466 -1.52 -13.43 -5.15
C LEU A 466 -1.04 -12.64 -3.92
N LEU A 467 -1.93 -11.87 -3.27
CA LEU A 467 -1.62 -11.06 -2.08
C LEU A 467 -1.34 -11.88 -0.80
N ARG A 468 -1.58 -13.19 -0.83
CA ARG A 468 -1.10 -14.12 0.21
C ARG A 468 0.42 -14.32 0.14
N HIS A 469 1.04 -13.89 -0.95
CA HIS A 469 2.47 -14.00 -1.20
C HIS A 469 3.08 -12.62 -1.44
N GLY A 470 4.37 -12.51 -1.14
CA GLY A 470 5.12 -11.29 -1.39
C GLY A 470 5.66 -11.18 -2.80
N ASN A 471 5.93 -9.95 -3.21
CA ASN A 471 6.50 -9.60 -4.52
C ASN A 471 5.61 -10.02 -5.70
N TYR A 472 4.30 -10.08 -5.55
CA TYR A 472 3.39 -10.33 -6.69
C TYR A 472 2.70 -9.06 -7.18
N LEU A 473 2.28 -8.19 -6.25
CA LEU A 473 1.65 -6.91 -6.56
C LEU A 473 2.43 -5.78 -5.89
N ASN A 474 2.75 -4.74 -6.65
CA ASN A 474 3.39 -3.55 -6.11
C ASN A 474 2.40 -2.70 -5.29
N VAL A 475 2.92 -1.75 -4.52
CA VAL A 475 2.13 -0.95 -3.57
C VAL A 475 1.05 -0.10 -4.22
N GLN A 476 1.26 0.38 -5.45
CA GLN A 476 0.25 1.11 -6.21
C GLN A 476 -0.91 0.20 -6.63
N ALA A 477 -0.62 -1.03 -7.09
CA ALA A 477 -1.64 -2.04 -7.37
C ALA A 477 -2.43 -2.39 -6.11
N ARG A 478 -1.75 -2.57 -4.97
CA ARG A 478 -2.43 -2.83 -3.69
C ARG A 478 -3.35 -1.68 -3.29
N THR A 479 -2.91 -0.43 -3.45
CA THR A 479 -3.76 0.75 -3.21
C THR A 479 -5.03 0.71 -4.07
N LEU A 480 -4.92 0.50 -5.39
CA LEU A 480 -6.09 0.46 -6.27
C LEU A 480 -6.97 -0.76 -6.04
N VAL A 481 -6.42 -1.89 -5.61
CA VAL A 481 -7.20 -3.08 -5.20
C VAL A 481 -7.99 -2.81 -3.93
N ALA A 482 -7.41 -2.15 -2.92
CA ALA A 482 -8.14 -1.71 -1.73
C ALA A 482 -9.27 -0.74 -2.11
N CYS A 483 -8.99 0.24 -2.98
CA CYS A 483 -10.00 1.18 -3.46
C CYS A 483 -11.10 0.47 -4.28
N ALA A 484 -10.74 -0.47 -5.14
CA ALA A 484 -11.71 -1.27 -5.90
C ALA A 484 -12.63 -2.04 -4.94
N ASN A 485 -12.05 -2.75 -3.98
CA ASN A 485 -12.79 -3.58 -3.03
C ASN A 485 -13.70 -2.79 -2.08
N LEU A 486 -13.29 -1.60 -1.63
CA LEU A 486 -13.96 -0.87 -0.56
C LEU A 486 -14.73 0.36 -1.05
N ALA A 487 -14.18 1.10 -2.00
CA ALA A 487 -14.80 2.32 -2.52
C ALA A 487 -15.83 2.05 -3.63
N LEU A 488 -15.72 0.96 -4.38
CA LEU A 488 -16.74 0.59 -5.38
C LEU A 488 -17.92 -0.15 -4.76
N THR A 489 -17.70 -0.90 -3.68
CA THR A 489 -18.76 -1.56 -2.93
C THR A 489 -19.61 -0.53 -2.18
N ALA A 490 -18.99 0.43 -1.52
CA ALA A 490 -19.18 1.83 -1.88
C ALA A 490 -20.58 2.32 -2.33
N ARG A 491 -20.72 2.41 -3.64
CA ARG A 491 -21.79 3.14 -4.31
C ARG A 491 -23.12 2.38 -4.24
N ASN A 492 -24.19 3.13 -3.94
CA ASN A 492 -25.56 2.80 -4.31
C ASN A 492 -25.92 3.58 -5.56
#